data_AF-A0AA39DG14-F1
#
_entry.id   AF-A0AA39DG14-F1
#
_cell.length_a   1.000
_cell.length_b   1.000
_cell.length_c   1.000
_cell.angle_alpha   90.00
_cell.angle_beta   90.00
_cell.angle_gamma   90.00
#
_symmetry.space_group_name_H-M   'P 1'
#
loop_
_entity.id
_entity.type
_entity.pdbx_description
1 polymer ?
#
loop_
_entity_poly.entity_id
_entity_poly.type
_entity_poly.pdbx_seq_one_letter_code
_entity_poly.pdbx_strand_id
1 'polypeptide(L)' 'MIVSQWGQPFSVFHKLSLCVLLGVSCGANIADYVARRSVEAGKLLDPVKVVAQILMYPFFIGSVPTKSEIKLANLLL' A
#
# COMPACT_ATOMS: atom_id res chain seq x y z
N MET A 1 10.47 -7.23 4.65
CA MET A 1 11.23 -8.45 5.02
C MET A 1 11.45 -8.40 6.51
N ILE A 2 10.93 -9.42 7.21
CA ILE A 2 11.45 -10.02 8.45
C ILE A 2 11.68 -9.08 9.65
N VAL A 3 10.86 -9.32 10.68
CA VAL A 3 11.19 -9.12 12.09
C VAL A 3 12.44 -9.94 12.40
N SER A 4 13.59 -9.29 12.63
CA SER A 4 14.66 -9.73 13.55
C SER A 4 15.91 -8.86 13.41
N GLN A 5 16.03 -7.80 14.22
CA GLN A 5 17.36 -7.24 14.55
C GLN A 5 17.29 -6.46 15.86
N TRP A 6 17.21 -7.22 16.96
CA TRP A 6 17.59 -6.73 18.27
C TRP A 6 19.13 -6.64 18.30
N GLY A 7 19.69 -5.43 18.44
CA GLY A 7 21.08 -5.23 18.86
C GLY A 7 22.07 -4.59 17.87
N GLN A 8 21.71 -3.57 17.07
CA GLN A 8 22.68 -2.82 16.25
C GLN A 8 22.68 -1.31 16.59
N PRO A 9 23.84 -0.63 16.60
CA PRO A 9 23.98 0.72 17.13
C PRO A 9 23.21 1.76 16.29
N PHE A 10 22.72 2.78 17.01
CA PHE A 10 21.79 3.86 16.64
C PHE A 10 22.05 4.62 15.31
N SER A 11 23.17 4.39 14.62
CA SER A 11 23.52 5.05 13.35
C SER A 11 22.82 4.50 12.10
N VAL A 12 22.12 3.36 12.18
CA VAL A 12 21.36 2.80 11.02
C VAL A 12 19.99 3.48 10.84
N PHE A 13 19.50 4.23 11.84
CA PHE A 13 18.19 4.88 11.78
C PHE A 13 18.13 6.06 10.77
N HIS A 14 19.28 6.58 10.34
CA HIS A 14 19.35 7.70 9.38
C HIS A 14 19.15 7.30 7.91
N LYS A 15 18.98 6.00 7.60
CA LYS A 15 18.60 5.51 6.25
C LYS A 15 17.14 5.07 6.16
N LEU A 16 16.29 5.48 7.11
CA LEU A 16 14.86 5.17 7.14
C LEU A 16 13.99 6.15 6.32
N SER A 17 14.57 6.78 5.30
CA SER A 17 13.87 7.69 4.40
C SER A 17 13.00 6.99 3.36
N LEU A 18 13.14 5.67 3.15
CA LEU A 18 12.39 4.96 2.12
C LEU A 18 11.27 4.14 2.75
N CYS A 19 10.04 4.45 2.37
CA CYS A 19 8.83 3.82 2.88
C CYS A 19 8.18 2.96 1.78
N VAL A 20 7.72 1.76 2.16
CA VAL A 20 6.88 0.90 1.32
C VAL A 20 5.50 0.85 1.94
N LEU A 21 4.47 1.16 1.15
CA LEU A 21 3.08 1.07 1.60
C LEU A 21 2.55 -0.33 1.35
N LEU A 22 2.07 -1.00 2.39
CA LEU A 22 1.40 -2.29 2.29
C LEU A 22 -0.07 -2.11 2.64
N GLY A 23 -0.95 -2.60 1.78
CA GLY A 23 -2.38 -2.62 2.04
C GLY A 23 -3.01 -3.93 1.62
N VAL A 24 -4.04 -4.31 2.35
CA VAL A 24 -4.72 -5.60 2.24
C VAL A 24 -6.23 -5.34 2.13
N SER A 25 -6.91 -5.92 1.13
CA SER A 25 -8.36 -5.72 0.94
C SER A 25 -8.76 -4.23 0.90
N CYS A 26 -9.66 -3.77 1.76
CA CYS A 26 -10.03 -2.36 1.86
C CYS A 26 -8.86 -1.45 2.28
N GLY A 27 -7.89 -1.96 3.06
CA GLY A 27 -6.67 -1.24 3.41
C GLY A 27 -5.77 -0.98 2.20
N ALA A 28 -5.88 -1.77 1.14
CA ALA A 28 -5.18 -1.53 -0.11
C ALA A 28 -5.72 -0.29 -0.86
N ASN A 29 -7.01 0.05 -0.70
CA ASN A 29 -7.53 1.33 -1.22
C ASN A 29 -6.88 2.52 -0.52
N ILE A 30 -6.70 2.42 0.81
CA ILE A 30 -6.05 3.46 1.60
C ILE A 30 -4.59 3.59 1.18
N ALA A 31 -3.88 2.47 1.05
CA ALA A 31 -2.49 2.45 0.61
C ALA A 31 -2.32 3.07 -0.79
N ASP A 32 -3.21 2.77 -1.74
CA ASP A 32 -3.22 3.39 -3.07
C ASP A 32 -3.49 4.91 -3.00
N TYR A 33 -4.49 5.31 -2.21
CA TYR A 33 -4.81 6.72 -2.01
C TYR A 33 -3.61 7.49 -1.43
N VAL A 34 -2.99 6.96 -0.38
CA VAL A 34 -1.82 7.57 0.24
C VAL A 34 -0.64 7.60 -0.72
N ALA A 35 -0.42 6.57 -1.54
CA ALA A 35 0.64 6.56 -2.54
C ALA A 35 0.47 7.71 -3.55
N ARG A 36 -0.74 7.90 -4.09
CA ARG A 36 -1.04 9.00 -5.03
C ARG A 36 -0.87 10.36 -4.37
N ARG A 37 -1.41 10.55 -3.17
CA ARG A 37 -1.23 11.79 -2.39
C ARG A 37 0.24 12.05 -2.08
N SER A 38 1.04 11.00 -1.87
CA SER A 38 2.47 11.13 -1.61
C SER A 38 3.26 11.62 -2.82
N VAL A 39 2.88 11.18 -4.03
CA VAL A 39 3.45 11.71 -5.27
C VAL A 39 3.10 13.17 -5.47
N GLU A 40 1.84 13.55 -5.23
CA GLU A 40 1.38 14.94 -5.35
C GLU A 40 2.06 15.86 -4.32
N ALA A 41 2.31 15.38 -3.10
CA ALA A 41 2.98 16.14 -2.04
C ALA A 41 4.47 16.42 -2.33
N GLY A 42 5.12 15.59 -3.15
CA GLY A 42 6.51 15.77 -3.57
C GLY A 42 7.48 15.94 -2.39
N LYS A 43 8.21 17.06 -2.37
CA LYS A 43 9.24 17.36 -1.35
C LYS A 43 8.67 17.70 0.04
N LEU A 44 7.36 17.90 0.17
CA LEU A 44 6.73 18.16 1.47
C LEU A 44 6.84 16.96 2.42
N LEU A 45 7.10 15.77 1.88
CA LEU A 45 7.29 14.56 2.66
C LEU A 45 8.74 14.32 3.07
N ASP A 46 9.70 15.15 2.65
CA ASP A 46 11.11 14.97 3.02
C ASP A 46 11.26 14.94 4.56
N PRO A 47 12.03 13.97 5.10
CA PRO A 47 12.93 13.06 4.40
C PRO A 47 12.29 11.72 3.96
N VAL A 48 10.97 11.57 4.07
CA VAL A 48 10.23 10.33 3.75
C VAL A 48 9.85 10.27 2.28
N LYS A 49 10.30 9.22 1.61
CA LYS A 49 10.02 8.90 0.22
C LYS A 49 9.30 7.56 0.13
N VAL A 50 8.07 7.58 -0.37
CA VAL A 50 7.37 6.35 -0.74
C VAL A 50 8.00 5.79 -2.01
N VAL A 51 8.59 4.60 -1.93
CA VAL A 51 9.32 3.98 -3.05
C VAL A 51 8.56 2.84 -3.71
N ALA A 52 7.60 2.24 -3.02
CA ALA A 52 6.78 1.17 -3.56
C ALA A 52 5.45 1.07 -2.82
N GLN A 53 4.47 0.47 -3.49
CA GLN A 53 3.22 0.03 -2.90
C GLN A 53 3.02 -1.46 -3.17
N ILE A 54 2.52 -2.19 -2.17
CA ILE A 54 2.12 -3.59 -2.27
C ILE A 54 0.64 -3.65 -1.93
N LEU A 55 -0.18 -3.97 -2.93
CA LEU A 55 -1.62 -4.07 -2.80
C LEU A 55 -2.02 -5.54 -2.86
N MET A 56 -2.29 -6.13 -1.70
CA MET A 56 -2.74 -7.51 -1.62
C MET A 56 -4.26 -7.57 -1.73
N TYR A 57 -4.75 -8.23 -2.79
CA TYR A 57 -6.17 -8.41 -3.10
C TYR A 57 -7.00 -7.14 -2.84
N PRO A 58 -6.65 -6.01 -3.50
CA PRO A 58 -7.30 -4.75 -3.25
C PRO A 58 -8.78 -4.80 -3.59
N PHE A 59 -9.60 -4.18 -2.75
CA PHE A 59 -11.05 -4.11 -2.97
C PHE A 59 -11.43 -2.85 -3.76
N PHE A 60 -11.21 -2.87 -5.07
CA PHE A 60 -11.66 -1.81 -5.96
C PHE A 60 -13.09 -2.06 -6.44
N ILE A 61 -13.90 -1.00 -6.57
CA ILE A 61 -15.30 -1.07 -7.00
C ILE A 61 -15.58 -0.06 -8.11
N GLY A 62 -16.56 -0.34 -8.96
CA GLY A 62 -17.07 0.56 -9.99
C GLY A 62 -18.58 0.40 -10.17
N SER A 63 -19.20 1.32 -10.91
CA SER A 63 -20.65 1.30 -11.15
C SER A 63 -21.10 0.18 -12.08
N VAL A 64 -20.20 -0.38 -12.89
CA VAL A 64 -20.46 -1.50 -13.79
C VAL A 64 -19.78 -2.74 -13.25
N PRO A 65 -20.52 -3.83 -12.94
CA PRO A 65 -19.93 -5.06 -12.46
C PRO A 65 -18.93 -5.68 -13.44
N THR A 66 -17.80 -6.12 -12.92
CA THR A 66 -16.82 -6.92 -13.65
C THR A 66 -17.33 -8.34 -13.90
N LYS A 67 -16.72 -9.03 -14.87
CA LYS A 67 -17.04 -10.44 -15.17
C LYS A 67 -16.86 -11.36 -13.94
N SER A 68 -15.85 -11.10 -13.11
CA SER A 68 -15.60 -11.83 -11.87
C SER A 68 -16.71 -11.61 -10.84
N GLU A 69 -17.20 -10.37 -10.69
CA GLU A 69 -18.29 -10.05 -9.77
C GLU A 69 -19.61 -10.68 -10.25
N ILE A 70 -19.91 -10.62 -11.55
CA ILE A 70 -21.08 -11.30 -12.14
C ILE A 70 -21.00 -12.81 -11.93
N LYS A 71 -19.83 -13.42 -12.20
CA LYS A 71 -19.63 -14.86 -12.00
C LYS A 71 -19.81 -15.25 -10.53
N LEU A 72 -19.28 -14.46 -9.61
CA LEU A 72 -19.43 -14.72 -8.17
C LEU A 72 -20.90 -14.61 -7.74
N ALA A 73 -21.62 -13.59 -8.22
CA ALA A 73 -23.05 -13.44 -7.94
C ALA A 73 -23.86 -14.65 -8.44
N ASN A 74 -23.58 -15.14 -9.66
CA ASN A 74 -24.25 -16.33 -10.22
C ASN A 74 -23.88 -17.66 -9.53
N LEU A 75 -22.75 -17.73 -8.81
CA LEU A 75 -22.38 -18.89 -7.99
C LEU A 75 -23.07 -18.89 -6.62
N LEU A 76 -23.64 -17.76 -6.22
CA LEU A 76 -24.33 -17.57 -4.95
C LEU A 76 -25.86 -17.54 -5.13
N LEU A 77 -26.35 -17.68 -6.37
CA LEU A 77 -27.74 -17.91 -6.76
C LEU A 77 -27.97 -19.40 -7.02
#